data_AF-A0A5E4UM65-F1
#
_entry.id   AF-A0A5E4UM65-F1
#
_cell.length_a   1.000
_cell.length_b   1.000
_cell.length_c   1.000
_cell.angle_alpha   90.00
_cell.angle_beta   90.00
_cell.angle_gamma   90.00
#
_symmetry.space_group_name_H-M   'P 1'
#
loop_
_entity.id
_entity.type
_entity.pdbx_description
1 polymer ?
#
loop_
_entity_poly.entity_id
_entity_poly.type
_entity_poly.pdbx_seq_one_letter_code
_entity_poly.pdbx_strand_id
1 'polypeptide(L)'
;MTTAATMFPLIGSQPVGNFFTPDNIQRHKLGAIIDFVDPYWGGGQAIYLQIPVSTALKVGECVTFGTNQYVATDVPNTANLAYSVAFAMNANASNASQVQYGWFQIAGNALALSTASVAAGAAIGITAAGKLGANSAGKQIQNAMVSLAATTTVVKANVQTTNGSPVLRATNTGTDGWFVGMAVSGTGIPASTTISAINTDNSAVMSANATATGSVSVTGTYNDGTNFWNVVTVNGPSTQGAIT
;
A
#
# COMPACT_ATOMS: atom_id res chain seq x y z
N MET A 1 -6.14 -13.86 4.81
CA MET A 1 -5.92 -13.78 3.37
C MET A 1 -6.34 -12.44 2.76
N THR A 2 -5.45 -11.46 2.49
CA THR A 2 -5.80 -10.24 1.71
C THR A 2 -5.74 -10.59 0.22
N THR A 3 -6.54 -11.58 -0.20
CA THR A 3 -6.69 -11.89 -1.62
C THR A 3 -7.87 -11.10 -2.14
N ALA A 4 -7.59 -10.18 -3.05
CA ALA A 4 -8.56 -9.77 -4.05
C ALA A 4 -9.09 -11.01 -4.78
N ALA A 5 -10.25 -11.53 -4.38
CA ALA A 5 -10.98 -12.44 -5.24
C ALA A 5 -11.52 -11.61 -6.41
N THR A 6 -10.87 -11.70 -7.58
CA THR A 6 -11.59 -11.44 -8.82
C THR A 6 -12.67 -12.53 -8.91
N MET A 7 -13.89 -12.18 -9.32
CA MET A 7 -15.03 -13.11 -9.36
C MET A 7 -14.79 -14.40 -10.17
N PHE A 8 -13.68 -14.52 -10.90
CA PHE A 8 -13.18 -15.75 -11.48
C PHE A 8 -11.63 -15.72 -11.54
N PRO A 9 -10.88 -16.49 -10.74
CA PRO A 9 -9.46 -16.68 -11.00
C PRO A 9 -9.33 -17.59 -12.22
N LEU A 10 -9.35 -16.98 -13.41
CA LEU A 10 -8.85 -17.64 -14.62
C LEU A 10 -7.37 -17.91 -14.38
N ILE A 11 -6.93 -19.16 -14.52
CA ILE A 11 -5.52 -19.55 -14.42
C ILE A 11 -4.69 -18.58 -15.29
N GLY A 12 -3.74 -17.87 -14.69
CA GLY A 12 -2.90 -16.86 -15.37
C GLY A 12 -3.33 -15.39 -15.19
N SER A 13 -4.41 -15.09 -14.46
CA SER A 13 -4.73 -13.71 -14.06
C SER A 13 -3.83 -13.25 -12.90
N GLN A 14 -3.25 -12.04 -13.00
CA GLN A 14 -2.43 -11.47 -11.94
C GLN A 14 -3.33 -11.20 -10.72
N PRO A 15 -2.99 -11.71 -9.53
CA PRO A 15 -3.80 -11.41 -8.36
C PRO A 15 -3.47 -10.01 -7.84
N VAL A 16 -4.47 -9.37 -7.25
CA VAL A 16 -4.37 -7.99 -6.78
C VAL A 16 -4.13 -8.00 -5.27
N GLY A 17 -3.14 -7.23 -4.82
CA GLY A 17 -2.81 -7.09 -3.40
C GLY A 17 -1.33 -6.96 -3.13
N ASN A 18 -0.98 -6.67 -1.87
CA ASN A 18 0.33 -6.22 -1.41
C ASN A 18 1.46 -7.29 -1.39
N PHE A 19 1.21 -8.47 -1.94
CA PHE A 19 2.09 -9.65 -1.91
C PHE A 19 2.79 -9.91 -3.26
N PHE A 20 2.57 -9.05 -4.25
CA PHE A 20 3.24 -9.14 -5.56
C PHE A 20 4.35 -8.11 -5.75
N THR A 21 5.37 -8.55 -6.46
CA THR A 21 6.35 -7.67 -7.10
C THR A 21 5.76 -7.15 -8.40
N PRO A 22 5.87 -5.85 -8.70
CA PRO A 22 5.48 -5.30 -10.00
C PRO A 22 6.19 -5.98 -11.18
N ASP A 23 5.48 -6.05 -12.30
CA ASP A 23 5.87 -6.86 -13.45
C ASP A 23 6.83 -6.14 -14.37
N ASN A 24 7.79 -6.87 -14.95
CA ASN A 24 8.70 -6.35 -15.98
C ASN A 24 8.14 -6.47 -17.40
N ILE A 25 6.98 -7.12 -17.56
CA ILE A 25 6.28 -7.31 -18.83
C ILE A 25 4.83 -6.94 -18.61
N GLN A 26 4.26 -6.17 -19.53
CA GLN A 26 2.86 -5.78 -19.47
C GLN A 26 1.95 -7.02 -19.59
N ARG A 27 1.18 -7.35 -18.54
CA ARG A 27 0.24 -8.48 -18.53
C ARG A 27 -1.21 -8.09 -18.80
N HIS A 28 -1.56 -6.85 -18.50
CA HIS A 28 -2.91 -6.31 -18.68
C HIS A 28 -2.88 -5.05 -19.54
N LYS A 29 -4.01 -4.73 -20.17
CA LYS A 29 -4.13 -3.47 -20.91
C LYS A 29 -3.96 -2.30 -19.94
N LEU A 30 -3.13 -1.32 -20.30
CA LEU A 30 -2.98 -0.10 -19.53
C LEU A 30 -4.33 0.61 -19.38
N GLY A 31 -4.63 1.07 -18.16
CA GLY A 31 -5.92 1.65 -17.81
C GLY A 31 -7.04 0.65 -17.58
N ALA A 32 -6.78 -0.67 -17.63
CA ALA A 32 -7.76 -1.65 -17.20
C ALA A 32 -8.13 -1.42 -15.73
N ILE A 33 -9.43 -1.39 -15.44
CA ILE A 33 -9.98 -1.27 -14.09
C ILE A 33 -10.63 -2.60 -13.72
N ILE A 34 -10.36 -3.08 -12.52
CA ILE A 34 -10.97 -4.28 -11.96
C ILE A 34 -11.49 -4.02 -10.55
N ASP A 35 -12.58 -4.69 -10.22
CA ASP A 35 -13.08 -4.79 -8.86
C ASP A 35 -12.33 -5.90 -8.11
N PHE A 36 -12.12 -5.67 -6.82
CA PHE A 36 -11.57 -6.68 -5.93
C PHE A 36 -12.22 -6.63 -4.55
N VAL A 37 -12.08 -7.72 -3.80
CA VAL A 37 -12.50 -7.80 -2.40
C VAL A 37 -11.29 -8.17 -1.55
N ASP A 38 -10.90 -7.29 -0.64
CA ASP A 38 -9.90 -7.55 0.39
C ASP A 38 -10.59 -8.06 1.68
N PRO A 39 -10.22 -9.23 2.21
CA PRO A 39 -10.84 -9.75 3.44
C PRO A 39 -10.65 -8.92 4.71
N TYR A 40 -9.74 -7.95 4.74
CA TYR A 40 -9.58 -7.02 5.86
C TYR A 40 -10.26 -5.66 5.60
N TRP A 41 -10.08 -5.11 4.40
CA TRP A 41 -10.55 -3.75 4.05
C TRP A 41 -11.84 -3.70 3.23
N GLY A 42 -12.36 -4.84 2.79
CA GLY A 42 -13.57 -4.95 1.99
C GLY A 42 -13.32 -4.69 0.49
N GLY A 43 -14.37 -4.28 -0.21
CA GLY A 43 -14.34 -4.05 -1.66
C GLY A 43 -13.52 -2.83 -2.08
N GLY A 44 -12.92 -2.90 -3.26
CA GLY A 44 -12.17 -1.80 -3.87
C GLY A 44 -12.03 -1.94 -5.38
N GLN A 45 -11.47 -0.92 -6.01
CA GLN A 45 -11.16 -0.91 -7.44
C GLN A 45 -9.69 -0.59 -7.66
N ALA A 46 -9.07 -1.32 -8.59
CA ALA A 46 -7.69 -1.11 -9.00
C ALA A 46 -7.60 -0.80 -10.49
N ILE A 47 -6.69 0.10 -10.86
CA ILE A 47 -6.31 0.43 -12.22
C ILE A 47 -4.90 -0.07 -12.53
N TYR A 48 -4.68 -0.61 -13.72
CA TYR A 48 -3.37 -1.09 -14.16
C TYR A 48 -2.57 0.04 -14.81
N LEU A 49 -1.42 0.39 -14.22
CA LEU A 49 -0.58 1.50 -14.67
C LEU A 49 0.85 1.04 -15.01
N GLN A 50 1.53 1.83 -15.83
CA GLN A 50 2.94 1.70 -16.13
C GLN A 50 3.76 2.51 -15.12
N ILE A 51 4.84 1.91 -14.62
CA ILE A 51 5.84 2.55 -13.77
C ILE A 51 7.07 2.82 -14.65
N PRO A 52 7.52 4.08 -14.77
CA PRO A 52 8.70 4.42 -15.56
C PRO A 52 9.98 3.71 -15.07
N VAL A 53 10.97 3.64 -15.96
CA VAL A 53 12.34 3.29 -15.57
C VAL A 53 12.84 4.20 -14.45
N SER A 54 13.76 3.70 -13.64
CA SER A 54 14.42 4.43 -12.56
C SER A 54 13.47 4.98 -11.49
N THR A 55 12.24 4.46 -11.42
CA THR A 55 11.24 4.83 -10.42
C THR A 55 11.14 3.72 -9.39
N ALA A 56 11.35 4.04 -8.12
CA ALA A 56 11.00 3.18 -6.99
C ALA A 56 9.71 3.71 -6.36
N LEU A 57 8.77 2.83 -6.02
CA LEU A 57 7.61 3.22 -5.23
C LEU A 57 7.51 2.41 -3.95
N LYS A 58 6.85 2.99 -2.96
CA LYS A 58 6.45 2.35 -1.71
C LYS A 58 4.96 2.06 -1.72
N VAL A 59 4.55 1.08 -0.92
CA VAL A 59 3.13 0.81 -0.65
C VAL A 59 2.46 2.08 -0.14
N GLY A 60 1.34 2.42 -0.76
CA GLY A 60 0.50 3.56 -0.46
C GLY A 60 0.94 4.89 -1.07
N GLU A 61 2.01 4.93 -1.87
CA GLU A 61 2.39 6.18 -2.55
C GLU A 61 1.28 6.68 -3.47
N CYS A 62 1.07 7.99 -3.41
CA CYS A 62 0.02 8.69 -4.12
C CYS A 62 0.56 9.14 -5.48
N VAL A 63 0.05 8.56 -6.56
CA VAL A 63 0.50 8.82 -7.93
C VAL A 63 -0.58 9.49 -8.75
N THR A 64 -0.17 10.40 -9.63
CA THR A 64 -0.99 10.84 -10.77
C THR A 64 -0.89 9.85 -11.92
N PHE A 65 -1.91 9.84 -12.77
CA PHE A 65 -1.86 9.14 -14.05
C PHE A 65 -2.62 9.92 -15.13
N GLY A 66 -2.05 9.93 -16.33
CA GLY A 66 -2.69 10.50 -17.53
C GLY A 66 -3.33 9.41 -18.40
N THR A 67 -4.30 9.81 -19.24
CA THR A 67 -5.09 8.87 -20.08
C THR A 67 -4.37 8.35 -21.32
N ASN A 68 -3.27 8.99 -21.74
CA ASN A 68 -2.59 8.62 -23.00
C ASN A 68 -1.66 7.42 -22.85
N GLN A 69 -0.96 7.31 -21.72
CA GLN A 69 0.06 6.27 -21.48
C GLN A 69 -0.08 5.59 -20.11
N TYR A 70 -1.02 6.02 -19.27
CA TYR A 70 -1.27 5.48 -17.92
C TYR A 70 0.02 5.33 -17.10
N VAL A 71 0.88 6.33 -17.19
CA VAL A 71 2.14 6.39 -16.45
C VAL A 71 1.84 6.86 -15.03
N ALA A 72 2.23 6.04 -14.05
CA ALA A 72 2.24 6.39 -12.65
C ALA A 72 3.44 7.29 -12.35
N THR A 73 3.16 8.52 -11.94
CA THR A 73 4.17 9.49 -11.48
C THR A 73 3.72 10.04 -10.15
N ASP A 74 4.64 10.18 -9.20
CA ASP A 74 4.36 10.81 -7.90
C ASP A 74 3.54 12.08 -8.06
N VAL A 75 2.48 12.21 -7.26
CA VAL A 75 1.75 13.47 -7.19
C VAL A 75 2.73 14.57 -6.78
N PRO A 76 2.92 15.62 -7.61
CA PRO A 76 3.86 16.68 -7.27
C PRO A 76 3.34 17.49 -6.09
N ASN A 77 4.25 18.03 -5.26
CA ASN A 77 3.89 18.82 -4.07
C ASN A 77 3.43 20.25 -4.40
N THR A 78 2.47 20.37 -5.30
CA THR A 78 1.98 21.62 -5.90
C THR A 78 0.48 21.72 -5.71
N ALA A 79 -0.03 22.95 -5.55
CA ALA A 79 -1.47 23.19 -5.43
C ALA A 79 -2.15 23.26 -6.82
N ASN A 80 -3.47 23.12 -6.85
CA ASN A 80 -4.35 23.41 -7.98
C ASN A 80 -4.06 22.56 -9.25
N LEU A 81 -3.74 21.28 -9.05
CA LEU A 81 -3.27 20.39 -10.10
C LEU A 81 -4.37 19.78 -10.97
N ALA A 82 -5.55 19.50 -10.40
CA ALA A 82 -6.68 18.85 -11.10
C ALA A 82 -6.36 17.51 -11.81
N TYR A 83 -5.37 16.75 -11.34
CA TYR A 83 -5.04 15.41 -11.85
C TYR A 83 -5.81 14.30 -11.14
N SER A 84 -6.13 13.23 -11.89
CA SER A 84 -6.58 11.95 -11.34
C SER A 84 -5.47 11.29 -10.53
N VAL A 85 -5.85 10.62 -9.45
CA VAL A 85 -4.93 10.04 -8.46
C VAL A 85 -5.21 8.55 -8.26
N ALA A 86 -4.17 7.78 -7.98
CA ALA A 86 -4.25 6.40 -7.53
C ALA A 86 -3.21 6.13 -6.43
N PHE A 87 -3.37 5.01 -5.71
CA PHE A 87 -2.48 4.62 -4.61
C PHE A 87 -1.74 3.33 -4.95
N ALA A 88 -0.42 3.31 -4.78
CA ALA A 88 0.39 2.12 -5.07
C ALA A 88 0.03 0.97 -4.11
N MET A 89 -0.42 -0.17 -4.63
CA MET A 89 -0.76 -1.33 -3.79
C MET A 89 0.48 -2.13 -3.38
N ASN A 90 1.58 -1.97 -4.10
CA ASN A 90 2.82 -2.72 -3.95
C ASN A 90 4.01 -1.77 -3.95
N ALA A 91 5.09 -2.16 -3.27
CA ALA A 91 6.38 -1.53 -3.45
C ALA A 91 7.04 -2.08 -4.72
N ASN A 92 7.75 -1.22 -5.47
CA ASN A 92 8.68 -1.63 -6.52
C ASN A 92 10.07 -1.10 -6.20
N ALA A 93 11.04 -2.00 -6.33
CA ALA A 93 12.42 -1.59 -6.48
C ALA A 93 12.60 -0.87 -7.84
N SER A 94 13.39 0.19 -7.84
CA SER A 94 13.78 0.90 -9.06
C SER A 94 14.48 -0.05 -10.04
N ASN A 95 14.05 -0.01 -11.31
CA ASN A 95 14.73 -0.70 -12.40
C ASN A 95 15.19 0.32 -13.45
N ALA A 96 16.50 0.44 -13.64
CA ALA A 96 17.08 1.42 -14.57
C ALA A 96 16.94 1.03 -16.05
N SER A 97 16.63 -0.24 -16.34
CA SER A 97 16.70 -0.80 -17.70
C SER A 97 15.33 -1.13 -18.30
N GLN A 98 14.29 -1.24 -17.48
CA GLN A 98 12.97 -1.70 -17.90
C GLN A 98 11.87 -0.93 -17.19
N VAL A 99 10.83 -0.57 -17.93
CA VAL A 99 9.55 -0.15 -17.34
C VAL A 99 8.94 -1.30 -16.58
N GLN A 100 8.22 -0.97 -15.51
CA GLN A 100 7.50 -1.94 -14.70
C GLN A 100 6.00 -1.67 -14.77
N TYR A 101 5.17 -2.58 -14.26
CA TYR A 101 3.72 -2.46 -14.31
C TYR A 101 3.08 -3.01 -13.04
N GLY A 102 1.97 -2.42 -12.61
CA GLY A 102 1.29 -2.85 -11.40
C GLY A 102 -0.11 -2.30 -11.25
N TRP A 103 -0.80 -2.79 -10.22
CA TRP A 103 -2.13 -2.37 -9.83
C TRP A 103 -2.06 -1.22 -8.82
N PHE A 104 -2.88 -0.20 -9.05
CA PHE A 104 -3.01 0.97 -8.20
C PHE A 104 -4.46 1.15 -7.80
N GLN A 105 -4.72 1.43 -6.53
CA GLN A 105 -6.08 1.53 -6.01
C GLN A 105 -6.69 2.90 -6.30
N ILE A 106 -7.93 2.90 -6.77
CA ILE A 106 -8.72 4.10 -7.11
C ILE A 106 -10.08 4.15 -6.42
N ALA A 107 -10.51 3.05 -5.78
CA ALA A 107 -11.71 3.04 -4.94
C ALA A 107 -11.56 2.09 -3.74
N GLY A 108 -12.37 2.31 -2.70
CA GLY A 108 -12.34 1.53 -1.45
C GLY A 108 -11.38 2.11 -0.43
N ASN A 109 -10.95 1.29 0.54
CA ASN A 109 -10.01 1.71 1.57
C ASN A 109 -8.57 1.46 1.09
N ALA A 110 -7.85 2.55 0.79
CA ALA A 110 -6.47 2.50 0.32
C ALA A 110 -5.51 2.90 1.45
N LEU A 111 -4.32 2.29 1.47
CA LEU A 111 -3.22 2.82 2.26
C LEU A 111 -2.67 4.07 1.56
N ALA A 112 -2.49 5.14 2.32
CA ALA A 112 -1.93 6.39 1.84
C ALA A 112 -0.63 6.70 2.60
N LEU A 113 0.49 6.56 1.91
CA LEU A 113 1.79 6.96 2.43
C LEU A 113 1.76 8.46 2.70
N SER A 114 2.15 8.80 3.91
CA SER A 114 2.01 10.13 4.47
C SER A 114 3.27 10.52 5.25
N THR A 115 3.42 11.82 5.45
CA THR A 115 4.51 12.40 6.25
C THR A 115 4.18 12.43 7.75
N ALA A 116 2.91 12.27 8.11
CA ALA A 116 2.42 12.22 9.49
C ALA A 116 1.13 11.42 9.58
N SER A 117 0.77 11.02 10.80
CA SER A 117 -0.56 10.49 11.09
C SER A 117 -1.59 11.61 11.00
N VAL A 118 -2.69 11.36 10.28
CA VAL A 118 -3.83 12.27 10.15
C VAL A 118 -5.02 11.64 10.85
N ALA A 119 -5.81 12.43 11.57
CA ALA A 119 -6.96 11.92 12.31
C ALA A 119 -8.03 11.33 11.37
N ALA A 120 -8.70 10.26 11.83
CA ALA A 120 -9.86 9.71 11.14
C ALA A 120 -10.98 10.76 11.01
N GLY A 121 -11.69 10.74 9.89
CA GLY A 121 -12.71 11.72 9.51
C GLY A 121 -12.16 13.02 8.89
N ALA A 122 -10.84 13.24 8.93
CA ALA A 122 -10.24 14.44 8.35
C ALA A 122 -10.06 14.34 6.83
N ALA A 123 -10.12 15.50 6.17
CA ALA A 123 -9.63 15.63 4.80
C ALA A 123 -8.11 15.46 4.76
N ILE A 124 -7.61 14.92 3.65
CA ILE A 124 -6.18 14.67 3.43
C ILE A 124 -5.68 15.49 2.24
N GLY A 125 -4.41 15.89 2.27
CA GLY A 125 -3.79 16.66 1.19
C GLY A 125 -2.34 16.31 0.96
N ILE A 126 -1.78 16.85 -0.13
CA ILE A 126 -0.40 16.63 -0.55
C ILE A 126 0.54 17.36 0.41
N THR A 127 1.54 16.66 0.94
CA THR A 127 2.56 17.26 1.83
C THR A 127 3.98 17.11 1.28
N ALA A 128 4.24 16.06 0.50
CA ALA A 128 5.46 15.89 -0.28
C ALA A 128 5.15 15.13 -1.58
N ALA A 129 6.11 15.05 -2.51
CA ALA A 129 5.94 14.27 -3.72
C ALA A 129 5.59 12.81 -3.34
N GLY A 130 4.51 12.28 -3.89
CA GLY A 130 4.04 10.92 -3.60
C GLY A 130 3.46 10.71 -2.20
N LYS A 131 3.49 11.72 -1.31
CA LYS A 131 3.09 11.59 0.10
C LYS A 131 2.03 12.58 0.54
N LEU A 132 1.11 12.07 1.34
CA LEU A 132 -0.01 12.83 1.89
C LEU A 132 0.23 13.28 3.34
N GLY A 133 -0.74 14.00 3.89
CA GLY A 133 -0.71 14.53 5.26
C GLY A 133 -1.91 15.44 5.51
N ALA A 134 -1.77 16.33 6.50
CA ALA A 134 -2.81 17.29 6.83
C ALA A 134 -3.16 18.15 5.61
N ASN A 135 -4.46 18.37 5.38
CA ASN A 135 -4.92 19.15 4.25
C ASN A 135 -4.41 20.59 4.30
N SER A 136 -4.14 21.16 3.13
CA SER A 136 -3.78 22.56 2.93
C SER A 136 -4.47 23.10 1.67
N ALA A 137 -4.66 24.42 1.59
CA ALA A 137 -5.40 25.06 0.52
C ALA A 137 -4.81 24.70 -0.86
N GLY A 138 -5.68 24.24 -1.77
CA GLY A 138 -5.33 23.86 -3.13
C GLY A 138 -4.61 22.52 -3.26
N LYS A 139 -4.34 21.83 -2.15
CA LYS A 139 -3.60 20.55 -2.12
C LYS A 139 -4.47 19.38 -1.65
N GLN A 140 -5.76 19.57 -1.50
CA GLN A 140 -6.66 18.52 -1.06
C GLN A 140 -6.70 17.37 -2.07
N ILE A 141 -6.77 16.13 -1.58
CA ILE A 141 -7.25 15.00 -2.37
C ILE A 141 -8.77 14.95 -2.25
N GLN A 142 -9.46 15.23 -3.34
CA GLN A 142 -10.91 15.18 -3.47
C GLN A 142 -11.38 13.74 -3.55
N ASN A 143 -12.64 13.50 -3.16
CA ASN A 143 -13.24 12.16 -3.05
C ASN A 143 -12.40 11.20 -2.19
N ALA A 144 -11.77 11.75 -1.16
CA ALA A 144 -10.90 11.03 -0.24
C ALA A 144 -11.12 11.54 1.19
N MET A 145 -11.24 10.62 2.15
CA MET A 145 -11.31 10.92 3.57
C MET A 145 -10.50 9.90 4.35
N VAL A 146 -9.75 10.34 5.37
CA VAL A 146 -9.04 9.43 6.26
C VAL A 146 -10.06 8.61 7.04
N SER A 147 -10.05 7.29 6.88
CA SER A 147 -10.91 6.37 7.65
C SER A 147 -10.20 5.82 8.88
N LEU A 148 -8.88 5.61 8.81
CA LEU A 148 -8.06 5.20 9.96
C LEU A 148 -6.75 5.99 9.97
N ALA A 149 -6.35 6.45 11.15
CA ALA A 149 -5.07 7.13 11.34
C ALA A 149 -3.88 6.14 11.25
N ALA A 150 -2.70 6.64 10.89
CA ALA A 150 -1.47 5.83 10.83
C ALA A 150 -1.00 5.27 12.19
N THR A 151 -1.60 5.71 13.31
CA THR A 151 -1.39 5.10 14.64
C THR A 151 -2.12 3.77 14.81
N THR A 152 -2.90 3.34 13.82
CA THR A 152 -3.61 2.05 13.84
C THR A 152 -2.63 0.89 13.98
N THR A 153 -3.00 -0.07 14.81
CA THR A 153 -2.25 -1.31 15.02
C THR A 153 -3.09 -2.53 14.67
N VAL A 154 -2.44 -3.55 14.11
CA VAL A 154 -3.03 -4.84 13.77
C VAL A 154 -2.22 -5.93 14.45
N VAL A 155 -2.80 -6.50 15.51
CA VAL A 155 -2.16 -7.55 16.30
C VAL A 155 -2.56 -8.92 15.76
N LYS A 156 -1.57 -9.79 15.56
CA LYS A 156 -1.77 -11.20 15.26
C LYS A 156 -1.23 -12.02 16.41
N ALA A 157 -2.11 -12.76 17.08
CA ALA A 157 -1.74 -13.72 18.11
C ALA A 157 -1.21 -15.01 17.47
N ASN A 158 -0.51 -15.82 18.27
CA ASN A 158 -0.06 -17.16 17.91
C ASN A 158 0.82 -17.23 16.65
N VAL A 159 1.52 -16.14 16.32
CA VAL A 159 2.47 -16.13 15.21
C VAL A 159 3.71 -16.90 15.65
N GLN A 160 4.14 -17.86 14.84
CA GLN A 160 5.34 -18.63 15.14
C GLN A 160 6.57 -17.88 14.64
N THR A 161 7.52 -17.65 15.54
CA THR A 161 8.88 -17.21 15.23
C THR A 161 9.86 -18.37 15.34
N THR A 162 10.96 -18.29 14.59
CA THR A 162 12.10 -19.21 14.72
C THR A 162 13.36 -18.37 14.86
N ASN A 163 14.15 -18.60 15.92
CA ASN A 163 15.40 -17.89 16.14
C ASN A 163 16.33 -18.00 14.92
N GLY A 164 16.89 -16.88 14.49
CA GLY A 164 17.75 -16.79 13.30
C GLY A 164 17.01 -16.78 11.97
N SER A 165 15.67 -16.78 11.95
CA SER A 165 14.85 -16.72 10.74
C SER A 165 14.06 -15.41 10.65
N PRO A 166 13.93 -14.78 9.46
CA PRO A 166 13.08 -13.61 9.27
C PRO A 166 11.60 -13.98 9.05
N VAL A 167 11.26 -15.26 8.98
CA VAL A 167 9.91 -15.69 8.60
C VAL A 167 8.98 -15.74 9.81
N LEU A 168 7.90 -14.99 9.75
CA LEU A 168 6.75 -15.06 10.65
C LEU A 168 5.69 -15.97 10.04
N ARG A 169 5.33 -17.05 10.76
CA ARG A 169 4.25 -17.95 10.32
C ARG A 169 2.96 -17.61 11.06
N ALA A 170 2.07 -16.90 10.38
CA ALA A 170 0.75 -16.51 10.90
C ALA A 170 -0.35 -17.46 10.39
N THR A 171 -0.06 -18.76 10.28
CA THR A 171 -0.90 -19.75 9.58
C THR A 171 -2.34 -19.82 10.11
N ASN A 172 -2.55 -19.58 11.41
CA ASN A 172 -3.86 -19.63 12.06
C ASN A 172 -4.59 -18.28 12.11
N THR A 173 -3.86 -17.16 11.99
CA THR A 173 -4.40 -15.80 12.15
C THR A 173 -4.39 -14.97 10.87
N GLY A 174 -3.71 -15.47 9.83
CA GLY A 174 -3.51 -14.79 8.56
C GLY A 174 -2.61 -13.55 8.66
N THR A 175 -2.19 -13.06 7.50
CA THR A 175 -1.43 -11.80 7.35
C THR A 175 -2.33 -10.59 7.05
N ASP A 176 -3.65 -10.73 7.27
CA ASP A 176 -4.63 -9.70 6.93
C ASP A 176 -4.42 -8.39 7.65
N GLY A 177 -4.47 -7.28 6.89
CA GLY A 177 -4.21 -5.94 7.40
C GLY A 177 -2.73 -5.63 7.62
N TRP A 178 -1.82 -6.60 7.42
CA TRP A 178 -0.39 -6.32 7.29
C TRP A 178 -0.03 -6.00 5.84
N PHE A 179 1.02 -5.21 5.65
CA PHE A 179 1.53 -4.82 4.33
C PHE A 179 3.04 -4.63 4.33
N VAL A 180 3.66 -4.68 3.14
CA VAL A 180 5.10 -4.46 2.97
C VAL A 180 5.49 -3.03 3.37
N GLY A 181 6.51 -2.90 4.21
CA GLY A 181 6.98 -1.65 4.80
C GLY A 181 6.42 -1.36 6.19
N MET A 182 5.33 -2.02 6.61
CA MET A 182 4.75 -1.85 7.94
C MET A 182 5.74 -2.26 9.03
N ALA A 183 5.84 -1.46 10.10
CA ALA A 183 6.64 -1.81 11.27
C ALA A 183 5.98 -2.94 12.07
N VAL A 184 6.78 -3.88 12.56
CA VAL A 184 6.33 -4.98 13.41
C VAL A 184 7.14 -5.08 14.69
N SER A 185 6.47 -5.41 15.78
CA SER A 185 7.08 -5.60 17.10
C SER A 185 6.45 -6.76 17.84
N GLY A 186 7.21 -7.38 18.74
CA GLY A 186 6.74 -8.48 19.58
C GLY A 186 7.91 -9.16 20.28
N THR A 187 7.62 -10.12 21.14
CA THR A 187 8.67 -10.94 21.78
C THR A 187 9.49 -11.66 20.71
N GLY A 188 10.81 -11.55 20.78
CA GLY A 188 11.71 -12.18 19.80
C GLY A 188 11.80 -11.45 18.45
N ILE A 189 11.17 -10.29 18.28
CA ILE A 189 11.32 -9.45 17.10
C ILE A 189 12.30 -8.30 17.42
N PRO A 190 13.41 -8.15 16.66
CA PRO A 190 14.33 -7.03 16.85
C PRO A 190 13.65 -5.66 16.72
N ALA A 191 14.22 -4.65 17.37
CA ALA A 191 13.78 -3.26 17.18
C ALA A 191 13.90 -2.83 15.71
N SER A 192 13.03 -1.91 15.29
CA SER A 192 13.00 -1.35 13.93
C SER A 192 12.79 -2.38 12.81
N THR A 193 12.15 -3.51 13.12
CA THR A 193 11.80 -4.52 12.14
C THR A 193 10.57 -4.10 11.34
N THR A 194 10.60 -4.31 10.03
CA THR A 194 9.48 -4.08 9.10
C THR A 194 9.17 -5.35 8.31
N ILE A 195 7.98 -5.44 7.74
CA ILE A 195 7.64 -6.50 6.78
C ILE A 195 8.31 -6.20 5.43
N SER A 196 9.14 -7.12 4.96
CA SER A 196 9.82 -7.04 3.66
C SER A 196 9.06 -7.77 2.55
N ALA A 197 8.29 -8.80 2.88
CA ALA A 197 7.42 -9.51 1.95
C ALA A 197 6.23 -10.15 2.68
N ILE A 198 5.12 -10.30 1.97
CA ILE A 198 3.98 -11.11 2.42
C ILE A 198 3.82 -12.25 1.42
N ASN A 199 3.77 -13.48 1.92
CA ASN A 199 3.64 -14.67 1.11
C ASN A 199 2.19 -15.13 1.06
N THR A 200 1.85 -15.91 0.03
CA THR A 200 0.51 -16.45 -0.17
C THR A 200 0.13 -17.56 0.83
N ASP A 201 1.09 -18.07 1.61
CA ASP A 201 0.92 -19.14 2.60
C ASP A 201 0.63 -18.63 4.04
N ASN A 202 0.12 -17.40 4.17
CA ASN A 202 -0.08 -16.71 5.46
C ASN A 202 1.20 -16.56 6.28
N SER A 203 2.36 -16.47 5.61
CA SER A 203 3.61 -16.04 6.23
C SER A 203 4.01 -14.65 5.77
N ALA A 204 4.80 -13.98 6.59
CA ALA A 204 5.43 -12.72 6.24
C ALA A 204 6.93 -12.83 6.50
N VAL A 205 7.72 -12.13 5.70
CA VAL A 205 9.17 -12.03 5.86
C VAL A 205 9.47 -10.68 6.50
N MET A 206 10.29 -10.70 7.55
CA MET A 206 10.78 -9.52 8.25
C MET A 206 12.07 -8.99 7.61
N SER A 207 12.39 -7.72 7.87
CA SER A 207 13.67 -7.11 7.51
C SER A 207 14.83 -7.55 8.41
N ALA A 208 14.54 -8.17 9.55
CA ALA A 208 15.52 -8.70 10.49
C ALA A 208 15.12 -10.10 10.98
N ASN A 209 16.10 -10.91 11.37
CA ASN A 209 15.85 -12.26 11.89
C ASN A 209 15.30 -12.21 13.30
N ALA A 210 14.32 -13.06 13.62
CA ALA A 210 13.84 -13.23 14.97
C ALA A 210 14.97 -13.70 15.91
N THR A 211 14.93 -13.26 17.17
CA THR A 211 15.92 -13.59 18.21
C THR A 211 15.44 -14.71 19.15
N ALA A 212 14.21 -15.19 18.97
CA ALA A 212 13.64 -16.26 19.77
C ALA A 212 12.69 -17.13 18.93
N THR A 213 12.58 -18.40 19.32
CA THR A 213 11.59 -19.34 18.78
C THR A 213 10.40 -19.41 19.73
N GLY A 214 9.19 -19.28 19.21
CA GLY A 214 7.99 -19.44 20.03
C GLY A 214 6.70 -18.99 19.33
N SER A 215 5.60 -19.15 20.06
CA SER A 215 4.30 -18.61 19.70
C SER A 215 4.13 -17.25 20.35
N VAL A 216 4.08 -16.18 19.57
CA VAL A 216 4.10 -14.80 20.08
C VAL A 216 2.95 -13.99 19.50
N SER A 217 2.63 -12.88 20.17
CA SER A 217 1.78 -11.84 19.59
C SER A 217 2.66 -10.84 18.85
N VAL A 218 2.38 -10.64 17.56
CA VAL A 218 3.08 -9.67 16.73
C VAL A 218 2.14 -8.51 16.44
N THR A 219 2.60 -7.30 16.76
CA THR A 219 1.87 -6.06 16.53
C THR A 219 2.43 -5.39 15.29
N GLY A 220 1.62 -5.31 14.24
CA GLY A 220 1.88 -4.44 13.10
C GLY A 220 1.40 -3.02 13.40
N THR A 221 2.21 -2.01 13.14
CA THR A 221 1.85 -0.60 13.32
C THR A 221 1.93 0.12 11.99
N TYR A 222 0.92 0.92 11.65
CA TYR A 222 0.83 1.61 10.37
C TYR A 222 1.73 2.85 10.28
N ASN A 223 2.83 2.86 11.04
CA ASN A 223 3.91 3.81 10.93
C ASN A 223 5.22 3.17 11.39
N ASP A 224 6.34 3.55 10.78
CA ASP A 224 7.70 3.10 11.14
C ASP A 224 8.52 4.20 11.85
N GLY A 225 7.86 5.28 12.27
CA GLY A 225 8.48 6.49 12.81
C GLY A 225 8.96 7.50 11.75
N THR A 226 9.13 7.08 10.49
CA THR A 226 9.54 7.94 9.36
C THR A 226 8.45 8.03 8.28
N ASN A 227 7.75 6.92 8.05
CA ASN A 227 6.68 6.74 7.09
C ASN A 227 5.40 6.45 7.87
N PHE A 228 4.30 7.06 7.44
CA PHE A 228 2.98 6.92 8.05
C PHE A 228 2.00 6.45 7.00
N TRP A 229 1.23 5.41 7.27
CA TRP A 229 0.22 4.89 6.35
C TRP A 229 -1.16 5.16 6.94
N ASN A 230 -1.74 6.29 6.58
CA ASN A 230 -3.15 6.55 6.88
C ASN A 230 -4.00 5.66 5.97
N VAL A 231 -5.13 5.15 6.46
CA VAL A 231 -6.11 4.51 5.59
C VAL A 231 -7.07 5.58 5.12
N VAL A 232 -7.26 5.65 3.81
CA VAL A 232 -8.10 6.66 3.17
C VAL A 232 -9.16 5.93 2.36
N THR A 233 -10.43 6.22 2.67
CA THR A 233 -11.54 5.77 1.82
C THR A 233 -11.61 6.69 0.62
N VAL A 234 -11.51 6.11 -0.57
CA VAL A 234 -11.44 6.83 -1.84
C VAL A 234 -12.49 6.32 -2.83
N ASN A 235 -12.93 7.20 -3.74
CA ASN A 235 -13.78 6.83 -4.87
C ASN A 235 -13.50 7.75 -6.07
N GLY A 236 -12.65 7.32 -6.99
CA GLY A 236 -12.18 8.15 -8.09
C GLY A 236 -11.49 9.44 -7.58
N PRO A 237 -10.42 9.32 -6.77
CA PRO A 237 -9.79 10.47 -6.15
C PRO A 237 -9.07 11.34 -7.17
N SER A 238 -9.03 12.64 -6.88
CA SER A 238 -8.31 13.62 -7.70
C SER A 238 -7.68 14.69 -6.83
N THR A 239 -6.62 15.31 -7.32
CA THR A 239 -6.05 16.51 -6.69
C THR A 239 -6.99 17.69 -6.89
N GLN A 240 -7.02 18.62 -5.94
CA GLN A 240 -7.83 19.83 -6.02
C GLN A 240 -7.45 20.67 -7.24
N GLY A 241 -8.46 21.19 -7.94
CA GLY A 241 -8.29 22.17 -9.01
C GLY A 241 -8.07 23.59 -8.49
N ALA A 242 -8.13 24.58 -9.39
CA ALA A 242 -7.95 25.98 -9.02
C ALA A 242 -9.00 26.45 -8.00
N ILE A 243 -8.53 27.06 -6.92
CA ILE A 243 -9.36 27.82 -5.98
C ILE A 243 -9.25 29.30 -6.37
N THR A 244 -10.38 29.94 -6.66
CA THR A 244 -10.48 31.40 -6.83
C THR A 244 -11.06 32.02 -5.56
#